data_AF-A0A7U2I286-F1
#
_entry.id   AF-A0A7U2I286-F1
#
_cell.length_a   1.000
_cell.length_b   1.000
_cell.length_c   1.000
_cell.angle_alpha   90.00
_cell.angle_beta   90.00
_cell.angle_gamma   90.00
#
_symmetry.space_group_name_H-M   'P 1'
#
loop_
_entity.id
_entity.type
_entity.pdbx_description
1 polymer ?
#
loop_
_entity_poly.entity_id
_entity_poly.type
_entity_poly.pdbx_seq_one_letter_code
_entity_poly.pdbx_strand_id
1 'polypeptide(L)'
;MQFTIILTTLFSLTSAAAVQKRYPATLVERQSGVCGGLATPLCCQTDVLGAANLNCANAGVVETTEEFQASCAEDGTTAQCCIVPLGADGLLCTAA
;
A
#
# COMPACT_ATOMS: atom_id res chain seq x y z
N MET A 1 29.36 51.02 10.92
CA MET A 1 30.62 50.26 11.03
C MET A 1 30.33 48.89 11.66
N GLN A 2 29.57 48.00 11.02
CA GLN A 2 30.01 47.17 9.87
C GLN A 2 31.05 46.08 10.24
N PHE A 3 31.26 45.76 11.52
CA PHE A 3 32.32 44.82 11.93
C PHE A 3 31.88 43.39 12.27
N THR A 4 30.63 43.00 12.05
CA THR A 4 30.14 41.64 12.42
C THR A 4 29.69 40.78 11.24
N ILE A 5 29.96 41.18 9.98
CA ILE A 5 29.48 40.48 8.78
C ILE A 5 30.50 39.45 8.22
N ILE A 6 31.69 39.28 8.82
CA ILE A 6 32.80 38.53 8.20
C ILE A 6 33.04 37.13 8.81
N LEU A 7 32.00 36.39 9.20
CA LEU A 7 32.18 35.06 9.81
C LEU A 7 31.29 33.94 9.25
N THR A 8 30.68 34.14 8.07
CA THR A 8 29.75 33.17 7.46
C THR A 8 30.30 32.42 6.25
N THR A 9 31.59 32.49 5.92
CA THR A 9 32.12 31.94 4.66
C THR A 9 33.06 30.76 4.79
N LEU A 10 32.80 29.80 5.68
CA LEU A 10 33.53 28.52 5.70
C LEU A 10 32.63 27.36 6.13
N PHE A 11 31.60 27.06 5.35
CA PHE A 11 31.03 25.71 5.32
C PHE A 11 31.28 25.13 3.93
N SER A 12 32.52 24.71 3.75
CA SER A 12 33.02 24.06 2.54
C SER A 12 32.23 22.77 2.26
N LEU A 13 31.77 22.65 1.03
CA LEU A 13 31.03 21.51 0.51
C LEU A 13 31.90 20.25 0.50
N THR A 14 31.75 19.38 1.48
CA THR A 14 32.15 17.97 1.36
C THR A 14 30.93 17.18 0.94
N SER A 15 30.73 17.03 -0.37
CA SER A 15 29.75 16.09 -0.92
C SER A 15 30.22 14.67 -0.61
N ALA A 16 29.81 14.14 0.54
CA ALA A 16 29.92 12.73 0.83
C ALA A 16 29.21 11.96 -0.28
N ALA A 17 29.96 11.13 -1.00
CA ALA A 17 29.41 10.09 -1.84
C ALA A 17 28.64 9.13 -0.93
N ALA A 18 27.38 9.45 -0.65
CA ALA A 18 26.44 8.55 -0.02
C ALA A 18 26.21 7.39 -1.00
N VAL A 19 27.00 6.33 -0.84
CA VAL A 19 26.73 5.03 -1.44
C VAL A 19 25.37 4.60 -0.91
N GLN A 20 24.32 4.84 -1.70
CA GLN A 20 22.99 4.38 -1.38
C GLN A 20 23.02 2.86 -1.39
N LYS A 21 22.89 2.28 -0.21
CA LYS A 21 22.72 0.84 0.01
C LYS A 21 21.53 0.40 -0.85
N ARG A 22 21.79 -0.33 -1.94
CA ARG A 22 20.73 -1.00 -2.70
C ARG A 22 20.14 -2.06 -1.79
N TYR A 23 18.97 -1.78 -1.21
CA TYR A 23 18.15 -2.83 -0.64
C TYR A 23 17.73 -3.75 -1.78
N PRO A 24 18.03 -5.06 -1.72
CA PRO A 24 17.46 -5.98 -2.68
C PRO A 24 15.94 -5.96 -2.47
N ALA A 25 15.22 -5.42 -3.44
CA ALA A 25 13.77 -5.56 -3.48
C ALA A 25 13.47 -7.00 -3.87
N THR A 26 13.04 -7.81 -2.91
CA THR A 26 12.40 -9.09 -3.22
C THR A 26 11.04 -8.75 -3.81
N LEU A 27 10.84 -9.03 -5.09
CA LEU A 27 9.53 -8.95 -5.71
C LEU A 27 8.67 -10.07 -5.12
N VAL A 28 7.81 -9.74 -4.16
CA VAL A 28 6.68 -10.61 -3.83
C VAL A 28 5.78 -10.57 -5.05
N GLU A 29 5.54 -11.73 -5.67
CA GLU A 29 4.59 -11.81 -6.77
C GLU A 29 3.26 -11.24 -6.28
N ARG A 30 2.72 -10.24 -6.99
CA ARG A 30 1.35 -9.83 -6.73
C ARG A 30 0.48 -11.03 -7.02
N GLN A 31 -0.53 -11.23 -6.18
CA GLN A 31 -1.43 -12.38 -6.13
C GLN A 31 -2.37 -12.33 -7.34
N SER A 32 -1.76 -12.36 -8.51
CA SER A 32 -2.28 -11.95 -9.80
C SER A 32 -3.38 -12.89 -10.27
N GLY A 33 -3.46 -14.07 -9.66
CA GLY A 33 -4.50 -15.06 -9.90
C GLY A 33 -5.90 -14.64 -9.45
N VAL A 34 -6.03 -13.94 -8.31
CA VAL A 34 -7.35 -13.75 -7.68
C VAL A 34 -7.99 -12.40 -8.02
N CYS A 35 -7.20 -11.32 -8.03
CA CYS A 35 -7.71 -9.96 -8.30
C CYS A 35 -7.12 -9.30 -9.56
N GLY A 36 -6.38 -10.05 -10.37
CA GLY A 36 -5.64 -9.50 -11.51
C GLY A 36 -4.51 -8.53 -11.09
N GLY A 37 -3.96 -7.79 -12.05
CA GLY A 37 -2.77 -6.95 -11.82
C GLY A 37 -3.04 -5.55 -11.25
N LEU A 38 -4.29 -5.10 -11.28
CA LEU A 38 -4.66 -3.70 -10.96
C LEU A 38 -5.32 -3.57 -9.58
N ALA A 39 -5.92 -4.64 -9.06
CA ALA A 39 -6.60 -4.66 -7.77
C ALA A 39 -5.83 -5.50 -6.74
N THR A 40 -6.07 -5.22 -5.47
CA THR A 40 -5.46 -5.89 -4.33
C THR A 40 -6.51 -6.75 -3.62
N PRO A 41 -6.21 -8.01 -3.26
CA PRO A 41 -7.12 -8.84 -2.47
C PRO A 41 -7.19 -8.31 -1.03
N LEU A 42 -8.38 -7.93 -0.60
CA LEU A 42 -8.69 -7.46 0.74
C LEU A 42 -9.93 -8.17 1.29
N CYS A 43 -9.92 -8.43 2.60
CA CYS A 43 -11.08 -8.89 3.34
C CYS A 43 -11.77 -7.67 3.94
N CYS A 44 -13.03 -7.41 3.56
CA CYS A 44 -13.69 -6.17 3.92
C CYS A 44 -15.10 -6.36 4.50
N GLN A 45 -15.46 -5.51 5.47
CA GLN A 45 -16.81 -5.40 5.98
C GLN A 45 -17.67 -4.54 5.06
N THR A 46 -18.63 -5.17 4.39
CA THR A 46 -19.62 -4.46 3.57
C THR A 46 -20.53 -3.63 4.47
N ASP A 47 -20.61 -2.32 4.22
CA ASP A 47 -21.65 -1.49 4.83
C ASP A 47 -23.05 -1.89 4.31
N VAL A 48 -24.08 -1.64 5.12
CA VAL A 48 -25.50 -1.92 4.82
C VAL A 48 -26.02 -1.25 3.54
N LEU A 49 -25.31 -0.25 2.99
CA LEU A 49 -25.61 0.36 1.70
C LEU A 49 -24.81 -0.18 0.51
N GLY A 50 -23.91 -1.15 0.72
CA GLY A 50 -23.20 -1.90 -0.33
C GLY A 50 -22.21 -1.10 -1.19
N ALA A 51 -22.00 0.19 -0.92
CA ALA A 51 -21.25 1.09 -1.80
C ALA A 51 -19.84 1.44 -1.33
N ALA A 52 -19.52 1.25 -0.04
CA ALA A 52 -18.22 1.62 0.52
C ALA A 52 -17.73 0.57 1.52
N ASN A 53 -16.59 -0.04 1.20
CA ASN A 53 -15.87 -0.93 2.09
C ASN A 53 -14.94 -0.08 2.97
N LEU A 54 -15.46 0.33 4.12
CA LEU A 54 -14.79 1.29 5.01
C LEU A 54 -13.77 0.63 5.94
N ASN A 55 -13.89 -0.69 6.15
CA ASN A 55 -12.96 -1.46 6.98
C ASN A 55 -12.47 -2.69 6.22
N CYS A 56 -11.28 -2.59 5.63
CA CYS A 56 -10.61 -3.65 4.87
C CYS A 56 -9.28 -4.02 5.51
N ALA A 57 -9.00 -5.31 5.57
CA ALA A 57 -7.71 -5.87 5.94
C ALA A 57 -7.08 -6.59 4.74
N ASN A 58 -5.75 -6.69 4.74
CA ASN A 58 -5.05 -7.49 3.74
C ASN A 58 -5.40 -8.97 3.90
N ALA A 59 -5.71 -9.66 2.80
CA ALA A 59 -6.11 -11.07 2.81
C ALA A 59 -4.96 -12.06 3.07
N GLY A 60 -3.71 -11.59 3.20
CA GLY A 60 -2.54 -12.45 3.29
C GLY A 60 -2.15 -12.99 1.93
N VAL A 61 -1.60 -14.21 1.89
CA VAL A 61 -1.27 -14.94 0.65
C VAL A 61 -2.42 -15.89 0.36
N VAL A 62 -3.12 -15.67 -0.73
CA VAL A 62 -4.20 -16.54 -1.22
C VAL A 62 -3.88 -17.01 -2.63
N GLU A 63 -4.01 -18.31 -2.88
CA GLU A 63 -3.70 -18.91 -4.18
C GLU A 63 -4.95 -19.10 -5.06
N THR A 64 -6.11 -19.28 -4.44
CA THR A 64 -7.39 -19.54 -5.13
C THR A 64 -8.50 -18.61 -4.64
N THR A 65 -9.51 -18.39 -5.48
CA THR A 65 -10.69 -17.60 -5.11
C THR A 65 -11.47 -18.26 -3.98
N GLU A 66 -11.56 -19.59 -3.97
CA GLU A 66 -12.23 -20.35 -2.92
C GLU A 66 -11.53 -20.19 -1.55
N GLU A 67 -10.21 -20.29 -1.53
CA GLU A 67 -9.40 -20.04 -0.32
C GLU A 67 -9.56 -18.60 0.17
N PHE A 68 -9.54 -17.65 -0.75
CA PHE A 68 -9.74 -16.23 -0.42
C PHE A 68 -11.11 -15.97 0.22
N GLN A 69 -12.18 -16.50 -0.38
CA GLN A 69 -13.53 -16.37 0.15
C GLN A 69 -13.67 -17.04 1.52
N ALA A 70 -13.11 -18.24 1.67
CA ALA A 70 -13.13 -18.97 2.95
C ALA A 70 -12.38 -18.19 4.05
N SER A 71 -11.17 -17.71 3.76
CA SER A 71 -10.35 -16.99 4.72
C SER A 71 -11.02 -15.70 5.21
N CYS A 72 -11.61 -14.90 4.31
CA CYS A 72 -12.32 -13.70 4.75
C CYS A 72 -13.60 -14.01 5.56
N ALA A 73 -14.26 -15.12 5.25
CA ALA A 73 -15.48 -15.54 5.95
C ALA A 73 -15.20 -16.01 7.39
N GLU A 74 -14.00 -16.51 7.69
CA GLU A 74 -13.58 -16.86 9.06
C GLU A 74 -13.68 -15.65 10.01
N ASP A 75 -13.35 -14.47 9.52
CA ASP A 75 -13.43 -13.20 10.25
C ASP A 75 -14.79 -12.49 10.10
N GLY A 76 -15.76 -13.12 9.43
CA GLY A 76 -17.08 -12.53 9.16
C GLY A 76 -17.06 -11.38 8.16
N THR A 77 -16.04 -11.35 7.29
CA THR A 77 -15.87 -10.35 6.24
C THR A 77 -16.04 -10.97 4.86
N THR A 78 -15.94 -10.15 3.81
CA THR A 78 -16.14 -10.58 2.43
C THR A 78 -14.85 -10.38 1.64
N ALA A 79 -14.52 -11.36 0.79
CA ALA A 79 -13.41 -11.28 -0.15
C ALA A 79 -13.71 -10.24 -1.25
N GLN A 80 -12.81 -9.27 -1.40
CA GLN A 80 -12.98 -8.13 -2.29
C GLN A 80 -11.67 -7.78 -3.01
N CYS A 81 -11.77 -7.46 -4.28
CA CYS A 81 -10.69 -6.91 -5.07
C CYS A 81 -10.80 -5.40 -5.12
N CYS A 82 -9.88 -4.71 -4.46
CA CYS A 82 -9.96 -3.26 -4.29
C CYS A 82 -8.82 -2.54 -4.99
N ILE A 83 -9.15 -1.42 -5.64
CA ILE A 83 -8.18 -0.45 -6.13
C ILE A 83 -8.10 0.72 -5.16
N VAL A 84 -6.89 1.24 -4.94
CA VAL A 84 -6.68 2.52 -4.25
C VAL A 84 -6.71 3.60 -5.34
N PRO A 85 -7.79 4.40 -5.45
CA PRO A 85 -7.76 5.57 -6.32
C PRO A 85 -6.66 6.51 -5.81
N LEU A 86 -6.04 7.28 -6.70
CA LEU A 86 -4.98 8.23 -6.36
C LEU A 86 -5.47 9.45 -5.52
N GLY A 87 -6.53 9.28 -4.72
CA GLY A 87 -7.17 10.28 -3.86
C GLY A 87 -7.64 9.67 -2.55
N ALA A 88 -7.70 10.47 -1.49
CA ALA A 88 -7.77 10.05 -0.10
C ALA A 88 -9.15 9.54 0.39
N ASP A 89 -10.08 9.23 -0.52
CA ASP A 89 -11.51 9.18 -0.18
C ASP A 89 -12.13 7.76 -0.14
N GLY A 90 -11.32 6.71 -0.25
CA GLY A 90 -11.76 5.33 0.01
C GLY A 90 -11.29 4.31 -1.02
N LEU A 91 -11.56 3.03 -0.73
CA LEU A 91 -11.27 1.90 -1.60
C LEU A 91 -12.45 1.65 -2.54
N LEU A 92 -12.18 1.47 -3.82
CA LEU A 92 -13.17 0.97 -4.77
C LEU A 92 -13.01 -0.54 -4.88
N CYS A 93 -14.01 -1.29 -4.44
CA CYS A 93 -13.96 -2.74 -4.31
C CYS A 93 -15.03 -3.41 -5.16
N THR A 94 -14.67 -4.56 -5.74
CA THR A 94 -15.61 -5.50 -6.37
C THR A 94 -15.48 -6.85 -5.69
N ALA A 95 -16.53 -7.68 -5.74
CA ALA A 95 -16.43 -9.07 -5.33
C ALA A 95 -15.32 -9.78 -6.15
N ALA A 96 -14.59 -10.66 -5.49
CA ALA A 96 -13.52 -11.47 -6.06
C ALA A 96 -14.06 -12.70 -6.80
#